data_AF-A0A5K1HJ73-F1
#
_entry.id   AF-A0A5K1HJ73-F1
#
_cell.length_a   1.000
_cell.length_b   1.000
_cell.length_c   1.000
_cell.angle_alpha   90.00
_cell.angle_beta   90.00
_cell.angle_gamma   90.00
#
_symmetry.space_group_name_H-M   'P 1'
#
loop_
_entity.id
_entity.type
_entity.pdbx_description
1 polymer ?
#
loop_
_entity_poly.entity_id
_entity_poly.type
_entity_poly.pdbx_seq_one_letter_code
_entity_poly.pdbx_strand_id
1 'polypeptide(L)'
;MPLFLLPAFLLRWRVLDPMLTATEGSILAVCAAMRLGWTVNLSGGFHHASFNQGGGFCVYPDISLAVHYLRTRLGVRRVMVVDLDAHQGNGH
;
A
#
# COMPACT_ATOMS: atom_id res chain seq x y z
N MET A 1 -1.81 24.49 0.32
CA MET A 1 -0.73 24.69 1.31
C MET A 1 0.20 23.49 1.26
N PRO A 2 1.53 23.69 1.26
CA PRO A 2 2.47 22.59 1.45
C PRO A 2 2.20 21.85 2.77
N LEU A 3 2.16 20.52 2.73
CA LEU A 3 1.85 19.67 3.91
C LEU A 3 2.84 19.86 5.06
N PHE A 4 4.10 20.23 4.76
CA PHE A 4 5.13 20.47 5.77
C PHE A 4 4.88 21.71 6.64
N LEU A 5 3.93 22.57 6.26
CA LEU A 5 3.52 23.73 7.06
C LEU A 5 2.42 23.39 8.08
N LEU A 6 1.84 22.19 8.02
CA LEU A 6 0.83 21.76 8.99
C LEU A 6 1.50 21.26 10.27
N PRO A 7 0.89 21.47 11.45
CA PRO A 7 1.31 20.80 12.68
C PRO A 7 1.40 19.29 12.47
N ALA A 8 2.51 18.68 12.94
CA ALA A 8 2.80 17.27 12.71
C ALA A 8 1.65 16.34 13.14
N PHE A 9 0.96 16.66 14.24
CA PHE A 9 -0.18 15.88 14.72
C PHE A 9 -1.36 15.88 13.73
N LEU A 10 -1.62 17.00 13.04
CA LEU A 10 -2.67 17.11 12.04
C LEU A 10 -2.29 16.34 10.78
N LEU A 11 -1.04 16.50 10.31
CA LEU A 11 -0.53 15.76 9.16
C LEU A 11 -0.62 14.25 9.40
N ARG A 12 -0.21 13.80 10.59
CA ARG A 12 -0.27 12.40 10.98
C ARG A 12 -1.71 11.89 11.04
N TRP A 13 -2.57 12.58 11.79
CA TRP A 13 -3.96 12.16 11.97
C TRP A 13 -4.80 12.18 10.68
N ARG A 14 -4.59 13.16 9.81
CA ARG A 14 -5.44 13.35 8.62
C ARG A 14 -4.90 12.70 7.36
N VAL A 15 -3.61 12.41 7.28
CA VAL A 15 -2.97 11.91 6.05
C VAL A 15 -2.22 10.62 6.33
N LEU A 16 -1.20 10.65 7.20
CA LEU A 16 -0.28 9.53 7.33
C LEU A 16 -0.92 8.29 7.98
N ASP A 17 -1.63 8.45 9.10
CA ASP A 17 -2.24 7.33 9.81
C ASP A 17 -3.35 6.66 8.97
N PRO A 18 -4.26 7.39 8.31
CA PRO A 18 -5.25 6.76 7.41
C PRO A 18 -4.60 5.97 6.26
N MET A 19 -3.56 6.52 5.64
CA MET A 19 -2.83 5.83 4.56
C MET A 19 -2.03 4.64 5.08
N LEU A 20 -1.53 4.70 6.31
CA LEU A 20 -0.89 3.58 6.97
C LEU A 20 -1.89 2.46 7.26
N THR A 21 -3.08 2.79 7.79
CA THR A 21 -4.16 1.82 8.00
C THR A 21 -4.61 1.17 6.68
N ALA A 22 -4.67 1.95 5.59
CA ALA A 22 -4.94 1.40 4.27
C ALA A 22 -3.87 0.39 3.81
N THR A 23 -2.61 0.70 4.08
CA THR A 23 -1.45 -0.18 3.82
C THR A 23 -1.50 -1.46 4.64
N GLU A 24 -1.83 -1.36 5.94
CA GLU A 24 -2.06 -2.52 6.80
C GLU A 24 -3.23 -3.37 6.29
N GLY A 25 -4.27 -2.73 5.76
CA GLY A 25 -5.38 -3.37 5.07
C GLY A 25 -4.92 -4.27 3.92
N SER A 26 -3.93 -3.85 3.14
CA SER A 26 -3.36 -4.66 2.05
C SER A 26 -2.60 -5.89 2.56
N ILE A 27 -1.94 -5.80 3.72
CA ILE A 27 -1.31 -6.96 4.38
C ILE A 27 -2.36 -7.92 4.97
N LEU A 28 -3.38 -7.38 5.63
CA LEU A 28 -4.47 -8.19 6.16
C LEU A 28 -5.23 -8.89 5.04
N ALA A 29 -5.46 -8.19 3.93
CA ALA A 29 -6.05 -8.74 2.72
C ALA A 29 -5.26 -9.97 2.27
N VAL A 30 -3.96 -9.87 1.97
CA VAL A 30 -3.21 -11.05 1.51
C VAL A 30 -3.24 -12.20 2.53
N CYS A 31 -3.19 -11.92 3.82
CA CYS A 31 -3.35 -12.93 4.87
C CYS A 31 -4.72 -13.62 4.83
N ALA A 32 -5.80 -12.86 4.64
CA ALA A 32 -7.16 -13.37 4.53
C ALA A 32 -7.36 -14.16 3.25
N ALA A 33 -6.87 -13.67 2.10
CA ALA A 33 -6.95 -14.35 0.81
C ALA A 33 -6.24 -15.71 0.83
N MET A 34 -5.11 -15.84 1.53
CA MET A 34 -4.43 -17.14 1.70
C MET A 34 -5.27 -18.18 2.47
N ARG A 35 -6.23 -17.75 3.28
CA ARG A 35 -7.14 -18.62 4.04
C ARG A 35 -8.48 -18.84 3.35
N LEU A 36 -9.01 -17.80 2.71
CA LEU A 36 -10.37 -17.73 2.17
C LEU A 36 -10.42 -17.86 0.64
N GLY A 37 -9.27 -17.86 -0.04
CA GLY A 37 -9.14 -17.89 -1.49
C GLY A 37 -9.14 -16.50 -2.15
N TRP A 38 -9.87 -15.54 -1.59
CA TRP A 38 -9.91 -14.15 -2.09
C TRP A 38 -10.29 -13.16 -0.98
N THR A 39 -10.08 -11.88 -1.26
CA THR A 39 -10.41 -10.76 -0.37
C THR A 39 -10.47 -9.47 -1.20
N VAL A 40 -10.94 -8.38 -0.60
CA VAL A 40 -10.89 -7.04 -1.20
C VAL A 40 -10.44 -6.02 -0.14
N ASN A 41 -9.45 -5.20 -0.47
CA ASN A 41 -9.14 -3.97 0.26
C ASN A 41 -9.45 -2.77 -0.63
N LEU A 42 -10.45 -1.96 -0.24
CA LEU A 42 -10.87 -0.78 -1.01
C LEU A 42 -10.02 0.47 -0.74
N SER A 43 -9.12 0.41 0.26
CA SER A 43 -8.38 1.59 0.71
C SER A 43 -6.94 1.67 0.20
N GLY A 44 -6.39 0.56 -0.30
CA GLY A 44 -5.03 0.46 -0.82
C GLY A 44 -4.91 0.78 -2.31
N GLY A 45 -3.84 0.28 -2.93
CA GLY A 45 -3.55 0.51 -4.35
C GLY A 45 -2.56 1.66 -4.59
N PHE A 46 -1.64 1.88 -3.66
CA PHE A 46 -0.67 2.95 -3.70
C PHE A 46 0.49 2.65 -4.67
N HIS A 47 0.16 2.58 -5.96
CA HIS A 47 1.05 2.15 -7.04
C HIS A 47 2.12 3.16 -7.48
N HIS A 48 2.21 4.32 -6.83
CA HIS A 48 3.21 5.36 -7.12
C HIS A 48 4.28 5.52 -6.03
N ALA A 49 4.12 4.86 -4.87
CA ALA A 49 5.14 4.90 -3.81
C ALA A 49 6.15 3.77 -4.01
N SER A 50 7.43 4.06 -3.83
CA SER A 50 8.54 3.10 -3.85
C SER A 50 9.21 2.99 -2.48
N PHE A 51 10.27 2.19 -2.37
CA PHE A 51 11.02 2.01 -1.12
C PHE A 51 11.57 3.33 -0.53
N ASN A 52 11.98 4.28 -1.37
CA ASN A 52 12.68 5.49 -0.95
C ASN A 52 11.90 6.79 -1.19
N GLN A 53 10.74 6.74 -1.85
CA GLN A 53 10.00 7.93 -2.25
C GLN A 53 8.49 7.67 -2.35
N GLY A 54 7.69 8.63 -1.88
CA GLY A 54 6.27 8.73 -2.21
C GLY A 54 6.05 9.55 -3.48
N GLY A 55 4.96 9.32 -4.18
CA GLY A 55 4.63 9.98 -5.46
C GLY A 55 3.16 9.80 -5.79
N GLY A 56 2.58 10.63 -6.65
CA GLY A 56 1.19 10.45 -7.13
C GLY A 56 0.16 10.20 -6.03
N PHE A 57 0.22 10.95 -4.93
CA PHE A 57 -0.63 10.78 -3.73
C PHE A 57 -0.45 9.45 -2.97
N CYS A 58 0.59 8.69 -3.27
CA CYS A 58 0.98 7.47 -2.57
C CYS A 58 2.12 7.78 -1.60
N VAL A 59 1.90 7.56 -0.30
CA VAL A 59 2.93 7.76 0.75
C VAL A 59 3.66 6.46 1.06
N TYR A 60 2.94 5.34 1.07
CA TYR A 60 3.46 4.03 1.45
C TYR A 60 3.33 3.05 0.27
N PRO A 61 4.34 2.22 -0.01
CA PRO A 61 4.33 1.28 -1.13
C PRO A 61 3.57 -0.02 -0.77
N ASP A 62 2.24 0.06 -0.61
CA ASP A 62 1.44 -1.03 -0.06
C ASP A 62 1.44 -2.30 -0.91
N ILE A 63 1.39 -2.17 -2.25
CA ILE A 63 1.49 -3.29 -3.20
C ILE A 63 2.82 -4.02 -3.02
N SER A 64 3.93 -3.29 -3.05
CA SER A 64 5.27 -3.86 -2.90
C SER A 64 5.47 -4.48 -1.51
N LEU A 65 4.90 -3.87 -0.46
CA LEU A 65 4.91 -4.43 0.89
C LEU A 65 4.10 -5.72 0.99
N ALA A 66 2.93 -5.79 0.35
CA ALA A 66 2.11 -7.00 0.30
C ALA A 66 2.81 -8.15 -0.44
N VAL A 67 3.45 -7.86 -1.58
CA VAL A 67 4.29 -8.83 -2.30
C VAL A 67 5.45 -9.29 -1.44
N HIS A 68 6.14 -8.37 -0.76
CA HIS A 68 7.23 -8.71 0.14
C HIS A 68 6.77 -9.62 1.28
N TYR A 69 5.62 -9.32 1.91
CA TYR A 69 5.05 -10.11 2.98
C TYR A 69 4.66 -11.52 2.51
N LEU A 70 4.01 -11.63 1.35
CA LEU A 70 3.68 -12.91 0.72
C LEU A 70 4.92 -13.80 0.54
N ARG A 71 6.05 -13.21 0.12
CA ARG A 71 7.30 -13.94 -0.11
C ARG A 71 8.00 -14.32 1.19
N THR A 72 8.14 -13.39 2.13
CA THR A 72 9.00 -13.57 3.32
C THR A 72 8.28 -14.20 4.51
N ARG A 73 6.96 -14.02 4.62
CA ARG A 73 6.17 -14.53 5.76
C ARG A 73 5.24 -15.68 5.39
N LEU A 74 4.78 -15.74 4.14
CA LEU A 74 3.79 -16.72 3.69
C LEU A 74 4.36 -17.74 2.67
N GLY A 75 5.65 -17.62 2.30
CA GLY A 75 6.34 -18.59 1.46
C GLY A 75 5.91 -18.61 -0.01
N VAL A 76 5.19 -17.59 -0.48
CA VAL A 76 4.72 -17.53 -1.86
C VAL A 76 5.89 -17.27 -2.81
N ARG A 77 6.09 -18.17 -3.78
CA ARG A 77 7.25 -18.13 -4.70
C ARG A 77 7.08 -17.18 -5.88
N ARG A 78 5.85 -17.04 -6.38
CA ARG A 78 5.53 -16.23 -7.56
C ARG A 78 4.29 -15.41 -7.27
N VAL A 79 4.36 -14.12 -7.59
CA VAL A 79 3.25 -13.17 -7.47
C VAL A 79 3.15 -12.44 -8.80
N MET A 80 1.92 -12.31 -9.31
CA MET A 80 1.59 -11.48 -10.47
C MET A 80 0.77 -10.30 -9.96
N VAL A 81 1.18 -9.10 -10.32
CA VAL A 81 0.42 -7.87 -10.06
C VAL A 81 -0.24 -7.47 -11.38
N VAL A 82 -1.56 -7.26 -11.34
CA VAL A 82 -2.33 -6.72 -12.45
C VAL A 82 -2.83 -5.36 -12.00
N ASP A 83 -2.28 -4.31 -12.59
CA ASP A 83 -2.69 -2.92 -12.34
C ASP A 83 -3.67 -2.49 -13.43
N LEU A 84 -4.86 -2.08 -13.01
CA LEU A 84 -5.95 -1.62 -13.88
C LEU A 84 -6.24 -0.13 -13.66
N ASP A 85 -5.43 0.58 -12.87
CA ASP A 85 -5.53 2.03 -12.76
C ASP A 85 -5.24 2.69 -14.11
N ALA A 86 -5.88 3.83 -14.36
CA ALA A 86 -5.68 4.58 -15.61
C ALA A 86 -4.26 5.18 -15.71
N HIS A 87 -3.61 5.42 -14.57
CA HIS A 87 -2.25 5.92 -14.49
C HIS A 87 -1.26 4.76 -14.47
N GLN A 88 -0.10 4.97 -15.08
CA GLN A 88 0.99 4.02 -15.02
C GLN A 88 1.53 3.92 -13.58
N GLY A 89 1.39 2.75 -12.97
CA GLY A 89 2.10 2.42 -11.74
C GLY A 89 3.61 2.50 -11.94
N ASN A 90 4.28 3.34 -11.15
CA ASN A 90 5.72 3.59 -11.20
C ASN A 90 6.41 3.42 -9.83
N GLY A 91 5.65 3.07 -8.80
CA GLY A 91 6.08 2.81 -7.43
C GLY A 91 6.47 1.35 -7.22
N HIS A 92 7.44 0.86 -7.98
CA HIS A 92 8.03 -0.47 -7.82
C HIS A 92 9.38 -0.39 -7.12
#